data_AF-A0A348WS79-F1
#
_entry.id   AF-A0A348WS79-F1
#
_cell.length_a   1.000
_cell.length_b   1.000
_cell.length_c   1.000
_cell.angle_alpha   90.00
_cell.angle_beta   90.00
_cell.angle_gamma   90.00
#
_symmetry.space_group_name_H-M   'P 1'
#
loop_
_entity.id
_entity.type
_entity.pdbx_description
1 polymer ?
#
loop_
_entity_poly.entity_id
_entity_poly.type
_entity_poly.pdbx_seq_one_letter_code
_entity_poly.pdbx_strand_id
1 'polypeptide(L)' 'MENRNNIRGASDTGKGRYSTKYLLSGLVICGDCGTKFRRYGRRLASKEYVATWVCMNHQKDSIKYSMLSVKEDNNRNTS' A
#
# COMPACT_ATOMS: atom_id res chain seq x y z
N MET A 1 0.97 25.63 -2.58
CA MET A 1 1.92 24.76 -1.87
C MET A 1 1.83 23.38 -2.50
N GLU A 2 2.59 23.15 -3.57
CA GLU A 2 2.45 21.92 -4.37
C GLU A 2 3.08 20.74 -3.64
N ASN A 3 2.29 19.70 -3.42
CA ASN A 3 2.65 18.55 -2.61
C ASN A 3 3.75 17.72 -3.30
N ARG A 4 4.96 17.72 -2.72
CA ARG A 4 6.18 17.01 -3.16
C ARG A 4 6.03 15.48 -3.29
N ASN A 5 4.83 14.94 -3.12
CA ASN A 5 4.52 13.52 -3.30
C ASN A 5 4.28 13.11 -4.77
N ASN A 6 4.02 14.06 -5.68
CA ASN A 6 3.79 13.72 -7.10
C ASN A 6 5.08 13.33 -7.85
N ILE A 7 6.25 13.70 -7.33
CA ILE A 7 7.55 13.53 -7.99
C ILE A 7 8.19 12.15 -7.77
N ARG A 8 7.61 11.28 -6.93
CA ARG A 8 8.31 10.07 -6.41
C ARG A 8 7.80 8.72 -6.92
N GLY A 9 6.84 8.68 -7.85
CA GLY A 9 6.15 7.43 -8.19
C GLY A 9 6.11 7.02 -9.65
N ALA A 10 6.24 7.95 -10.60
CA ALA A 10 6.05 7.67 -12.01
C ALA A 10 7.36 7.86 -12.76
N SER A 11 8.16 6.80 -12.87
CA SER A 11 9.00 6.63 -14.05
C SER A 11 8.06 6.59 -15.26
N ASP A 12 8.48 7.08 -16.42
CA ASP A 12 7.75 7.12 -17.70
C ASP A 12 6.96 5.82 -18.03
N THR A 13 7.42 4.66 -17.54
CA THR A 13 6.74 3.34 -17.64
C THR A 13 5.65 3.08 -16.59
N GLY A 14 5.21 4.06 -15.79
CA GLY A 14 4.20 3.88 -14.72
C GLY A 14 4.62 2.94 -13.56
N LYS A 15 5.87 2.47 -13.57
CA LYS A 15 6.47 1.60 -12.54
C LYS A 15 7.36 2.45 -11.64
N GLY A 16 6.89 2.75 -10.44
CA GLY A 16 7.71 3.41 -9.42
C GLY A 16 8.85 2.50 -8.97
N ARG A 17 9.93 3.10 -8.43
CA ARG A 17 11.14 2.39 -7.97
C ARG A 17 10.90 1.28 -6.93
N TYR A 18 9.70 1.22 -6.37
CA TYR A 18 9.28 0.24 -5.35
C TYR A 18 8.25 -0.77 -5.84
N SER A 19 7.79 -0.68 -7.10
CA SER A 19 6.76 -1.56 -7.66
C SER A 19 7.21 -3.02 -7.81
N THR A 20 8.51 -3.30 -7.83
CA THR A 20 9.06 -4.68 -7.91
C THR A 20 9.56 -5.24 -6.57
N LYS A 21 9.59 -4.42 -5.51
CA LYS A 21 10.12 -4.83 -4.20
C LYS A 21 9.22 -5.84 -3.47
N TYR A 22 7.92 -5.80 -3.75
CA TYR A 22 6.93 -6.66 -3.10
C TYR A 22 6.03 -7.29 -4.16
N LEU A 23 5.81 -8.59 -4.09
CA LEU A 23 5.01 -9.35 -5.06
C LEU A 23 3.60 -8.76 -5.24
N LEU A 24 3.00 -8.31 -4.14
CA LEU A 24 1.66 -7.72 -4.11
C LEU A 24 1.59 -6.30 -4.72
N SER A 25 2.73 -5.66 -4.96
CA SER A 25 2.77 -4.28 -5.48
C SER A 25 2.33 -4.24 -6.94
N GLY A 26 1.18 -3.61 -7.19
CA GLY A 26 0.59 -3.53 -8.53
C GLY A 26 -0.31 -4.70 -8.92
N LEU A 27 -0.36 -5.77 -8.11
CA LEU A 27 -1.32 -6.87 -8.26
C LEU A 27 -2.59 -6.65 -7.43
N VAL A 28 -2.46 -6.09 -6.23
CA VAL A 28 -3.61 -5.88 -5.34
C VAL A 28 -4.36 -4.61 -5.73
N ILE A 29 -5.61 -4.78 -6.16
CA ILE A 29 -6.51 -3.71 -6.61
C ILE A 29 -7.70 -3.59 -5.64
N CYS A 30 -8.15 -2.36 -5.41
CA CYS A 30 -9.35 -2.09 -4.62
C CYS A 30 -10.62 -2.34 -5.43
N GLY A 31 -11.49 -3.21 -4.91
CA GLY A 31 -12.79 -3.50 -5.52
C GLY A 31 -13.76 -2.32 -5.51
N ASP A 32 -13.58 -1.37 -4.60
CA ASP A 32 -14.48 -0.22 -4.46
C ASP A 32 -14.13 0.96 -5.37
N CYS A 33 -12.84 1.13 -5.69
CA CYS A 33 -12.36 2.31 -6.43
C CYS A 33 -11.42 2.02 -7.58
N GLY A 34 -11.04 0.77 -7.80
CA GLY A 34 -10.12 0.35 -8.87
C GLY A 34 -8.66 0.79 -8.67
N THR A 35 -8.33 1.53 -7.61
CA THR A 35 -6.95 1.95 -7.35
C THR A 35 -6.10 0.83 -6.76
N LYS A 36 -4.79 0.88 -7.00
CA LYS A 36 -3.83 -0.07 -6.44
C LYS A 36 -3.67 0.12 -4.94
N PHE A 37 -3.44 -0.98 -4.23
CA PHE A 37 -3.03 -0.92 -2.83
C PHE A 37 -1.56 -0.50 -2.72
N ARG A 38 -1.25 0.21 -1.64
CA ARG A 38 0.11 0.60 -1.25
C ARG A 38 0.47 -0.08 0.06
N ARG A 39 1.71 -0.60 0.14
CA ARG A 39 2.27 -1.12 1.39
C ARG A 39 2.63 0.04 2.32
N TYR A 40 2.15 -0.04 3.55
CA TYR A 40 2.43 0.86 4.64
C TYR A 40 3.00 0.03 5.80
N GLY A 41 4.24 0.32 6.19
CA GLY A 41 4.85 -0.30 7.35
C GLY A 41 4.73 0.62 8.55
N ARG A 42 4.17 0.13 9.66
CA ARG A 42 4.14 0.87 10.93
C ARG A 42 4.80 0.06 12.03
N ARG A 43 5.50 0.75 12.93
CA ARG A 43 6.03 0.14 14.15
C ARG A 43 5.01 0.32 15.25
N LEU A 44 4.60 -0.77 15.89
CA LEU A 44 3.73 -0.72 17.05
C LEU A 44 4.49 -0.22 18.29
N ALA A 45 3.76 0.22 19.31
CA ALA A 45 4.34 0.54 20.62
C ALA A 45 5.13 -0.66 21.20
N SER A 46 4.68 -1.88 20.90
CA SER A 46 5.35 -3.16 21.21
C SER A 46 6.66 -3.39 20.44
N LYS A 47 7.16 -2.40 19.69
CA LYS A 47 8.35 -2.43 18.81
C LYS A 47 8.28 -3.38 17.61
N GLU A 48 7.20 -4.15 17.48
CA GLU A 48 6.91 -5.00 16.33
C GLU A 48 6.70 -4.16 15.07
N TYR A 49 7.31 -4.59 13.96
CA TYR A 49 7.08 -3.99 12.66
C TYR A 49 5.94 -4.74 11.97
N VAL A 50 4.84 -4.02 11.72
CA VAL A 50 3.68 -4.56 11.03
C VAL A 50 3.56 -3.90 9.67
N ALA A 51 3.56 -4.72 8.63
CA ALA A 51 3.25 -4.28 7.29
C ALA A 51 1.75 -4.44 7.03
N THR A 52 1.14 -3.40 6.47
CA THR A 52 -0.25 -3.39 6.06
C THR A 52 -0.37 -2.87 4.64
N TRP A 53 -1.38 -3.31 3.92
CA TRP A 53 -1.74 -2.86 2.59
C TRP A 53 -2.99 -2.00 2.72
N VAL A 54 -2.89 -0.77 2.23
CA VAL A 54 -3.98 0.22 2.27
C VAL A 54 -4.31 0.69 0.87
N CYS A 55 -5.60 0.87 0.60
CA CYS A 55 -6.06 1.53 -0.62
C CYS A 55 -5.62 3.00 -0.60
N MET A 56 -5.01 3.47 -1.69
CA MET A 56 -4.50 4.84 -1.78
C MET A 56 -5.60 5.89 -1.67
N ASN A 57 -6.79 5.60 -2.18
CA ASN A 57 -7.93 6.54 -2.11
C ASN A 57 -8.67 6.44 -0.77
N HIS A 58 -8.77 5.25 -0.18
CA HIS A 58 -9.28 5.09 1.19
C HIS A 58 -8.43 5.85 2.20
N GLN A 59 -7.11 5.92 1.99
CA GLN A 59 -6.23 6.72 2.86
C GLN A 59 -6.52 8.22 2.78
N LYS A 60 -7.07 8.71 1.66
CA LYS A 60 -7.47 10.11 1.50
C LYS A 60 -8.87 10.36 2.05
N ASP A 61 -9.79 9.45 1.73
CA ASP A 61 -11.22 9.59 2.01
C ASP A 61 -11.76 8.27 2.60
N SER A 62 -11.45 8.01 3.87
CA SER A 62 -11.82 6.76 4.54
C SER A 62 -13.32 6.57 4.73
N ILE A 63 -14.10 7.65 4.60
CA ILE A 63 -15.57 7.63 4.70
C ILE A 63 -16.20 7.16 3.39
N LYS A 64 -15.59 7.48 2.24
CA LYS A 64 -16.14 7.18 0.91
C LYS A 64 -15.90 5.74 0.49
N TYR A 65 -14.76 5.18 0.90
CA TYR A 65 -14.34 3.83 0.53
C TYR A 65 -14.43 2.91 1.75
N SER A 66 -15.28 1.88 1.72
CA SER A 66 -15.46 0.97 2.87
C SER A 66 -14.30 -0.03 3.04
N MET A 67 -13.39 -0.09 2.07
CA MET A 67 -12.39 -1.16 2.03
C MET A 67 -11.34 -1.05 3.14
N LEU A 68 -11.27 -2.10 3.96
CA LEU A 68 -10.36 -2.20 5.09
C LEU A 68 -8.91 -2.44 4.65
N SER A 69 -7.98 -2.06 5.52
CA SER A 69 -6.56 -2.35 5.36
C SER A 69 -6.29 -3.84 5.57
N VAL A 70 -5.52 -4.46 4.68
CA VAL A 70 -5.12 -5.86 4.80
C VAL A 70 -3.77 -5.95 5.51
N LYS A 71 -3.67 -6.67 6.62
CA LYS A 71 -2.37 -6.91 7.27
C LYS A 71 -1.57 -7.88 6.42
N GLU A 72 -0.31 -7.56 6.17
CA GLU A 72 0.62 -8.50 5.55
C GLU A 72 1.03 -9.50 6.64
N ASP A 73 0.47 -10.69 6.57
CA ASP A 73 0.88 -11.78 7.43
C ASP A 73 2.19 -12.36 6.89
N ASN A 74 3.27 -12.17 7.63
CA ASN A 74 4.58 -12.70 7.27
C ASN A 74 4.74 -14.12 7.85
N ASN A 75 3.69 -14.94 7.78
CA ASN A 75 3.72 -16.32 8.20
C ASN A 75 4.63 -17.11 7.25
N ARG A 76 5.92 -17.17 7.58
CA ARG A 76 6.87 -18.14 7.03
C ARG A 76 6.59 -19.52 7.64
N ASN A 77 5.38 -20.01 7.44
CA ASN A 77 5.09 -21.43 7.54
C ASN A 77 5.61 -22.03 6.22
N THR A 78 6.90 -22.34 6.19
CA THR A 78 7.42 -23.40 5.32
C THR A 78 7.52 -24.62 6.21
N SER A 79 6.66 -25.60 5.95
CA SER A 79 6.67 -26.94 6.56
C SER A 79 8.01 -27.64 6.41
#